data_AF-A0A933FCU8-F1
#
_entry.id   AF-A0A933FCU8-F1
#
_cell.length_a   1.000
_cell.length_b   1.000
_cell.length_c   1.000
_cell.angle_alpha   90.00
_cell.angle_beta   90.00
_cell.angle_gamma   90.00
#
_symmetry.space_group_name_H-M   'P 1'
#
loop_
_entity.id
_entity.type
_entity.pdbx_description
1 polymer ?
#
loop_
_entity_poly.entity_id
_entity_poly.type
_entity_poly.pdbx_seq_one_letter_code
_entity_poly.pdbx_strand_id
1 'polypeptide(L)'
;MKTLVAAIIMVTLSVPVLAQPGPGQEMRIRLIDELNLTDQQKKAVDELHEKALREAIEQRSQIDNLRLDARKLFAADKPDQAAIEKKLNEISKLQAETKTRRVQNWFAVNKLLTPEQQVIWKKGLERRIEGMGRMGFRNRMHRNEPNRGFDGPRGFRGRGPG
;
A
#
# COMPACT_ATOMS: atom_id res chain seq x y z
N MET A 1 -54.61 33.30 -3.08
CA MET A 1 -54.19 32.10 -2.32
C MET A 1 -53.30 31.30 -3.25
N LYS A 2 -51.96 31.42 -3.16
CA LYS A 2 -51.05 30.56 -2.36
C LYS A 2 -51.36 29.07 -2.68
N THR A 3 -50.55 28.29 -3.39
CA THR A 3 -49.09 28.13 -3.32
C THR A 3 -48.51 27.48 -4.59
N LEU A 4 -47.37 28.01 -5.05
CA LEU A 4 -46.42 27.32 -5.93
C LEU A 4 -45.83 26.10 -5.18
N VAL A 5 -45.83 24.93 -5.81
CA VAL A 5 -44.96 23.81 -5.40
C VAL A 5 -43.89 23.64 -6.48
N ALA A 6 -42.79 24.35 -6.30
CA ALA A 6 -41.56 24.10 -7.03
C ALA A 6 -40.97 22.78 -6.49
N ALA A 7 -41.18 21.68 -7.20
CA ALA A 7 -40.52 20.42 -6.94
C ALA A 7 -39.05 20.51 -7.38
N ILE A 8 -38.21 21.09 -6.54
CA ILE A 8 -36.76 20.93 -6.62
C ILE A 8 -36.44 19.56 -6.02
N ILE A 9 -36.59 18.50 -6.82
CA ILE A 9 -36.01 17.20 -6.50
C ILE A 9 -34.56 17.27 -6.94
N MET A 10 -33.74 17.55 -5.94
CA MET A 10 -32.29 17.57 -5.94
C MET A 10 -31.75 16.32 -6.65
N VAL A 11 -31.25 16.48 -7.87
CA VAL A 11 -30.46 15.46 -8.57
C VAL A 11 -29.18 15.27 -7.76
N THR A 12 -29.17 14.26 -6.89
CA THR A 12 -27.94 13.82 -6.22
C THR A 12 -27.05 13.22 -7.29
N LEU A 13 -26.16 14.04 -7.86
CA LEU A 13 -25.01 13.54 -8.60
C LEU A 13 -24.24 12.64 -7.64
N SER A 14 -24.39 11.33 -7.82
CA SER A 14 -23.48 10.33 -7.29
C SER A 14 -22.11 10.64 -7.88
N VAL A 15 -21.32 11.44 -7.18
CA VAL A 15 -19.92 11.64 -7.50
C VAL A 15 -19.29 10.25 -7.36
N PRO A 16 -18.79 9.63 -8.44
CA PRO A 16 -17.95 8.47 -8.26
C PRO A 16 -16.76 9.00 -7.45
N VAL A 17 -16.65 8.57 -6.20
CA VAL A 17 -15.42 8.68 -5.43
C VAL A 17 -14.43 7.84 -6.22
N LEU A 18 -13.81 8.44 -7.23
CA LEU A 18 -12.63 7.90 -7.87
C LEU A 18 -11.61 7.88 -6.74
N ALA A 19 -11.43 6.70 -6.16
CA ALA A 19 -10.40 6.44 -5.18
C ALA A 19 -9.10 6.97 -5.79
N GLN A 20 -8.64 8.12 -5.31
CA GLN A 20 -7.42 8.71 -5.81
C GLN A 20 -6.32 7.66 -5.64
N PRO A 21 -5.56 7.37 -6.71
CA PRO A 21 -4.51 6.37 -6.64
C PRO A 21 -3.61 6.71 -5.46
N GLY A 22 -3.34 5.75 -4.57
CA GLY A 22 -2.42 5.99 -3.46
C GLY A 22 -1.04 6.40 -3.99
N PRO A 23 -0.17 7.02 -3.18
CA PRO A 23 1.14 7.54 -3.64
C PRO A 23 2.03 6.50 -4.36
N GLY A 24 1.90 5.21 -3.99
CA GLY A 24 2.59 4.12 -4.66
C GLY A 24 2.01 3.74 -6.04
N GLN A 25 0.71 3.93 -6.23
CA GLN A 25 0.03 3.70 -7.50
C GLN A 25 0.27 4.86 -8.47
N GLU A 26 0.29 6.11 -7.99
CA GLU A 26 0.68 7.27 -8.81
C GLU A 26 2.11 7.15 -9.35
N MET A 27 3.08 6.76 -8.50
CA MET A 27 4.45 6.55 -8.97
C MET A 27 4.54 5.47 -10.05
N ARG A 28 3.73 4.41 -9.96
CA ARG A 28 3.68 3.38 -10.99
C ARG A 28 3.10 3.92 -12.29
N ILE A 29 1.99 4.66 -12.22
CA ILE A 29 1.34 5.25 -13.41
C ILE A 29 2.34 6.13 -14.15
N ARG A 30 3.03 7.04 -13.45
CA ARG A 30 4.05 7.91 -14.04
C ARG A 30 5.18 7.12 -14.72
N LEU A 31 5.68 6.05 -14.09
CA LEU A 31 6.75 5.24 -14.68
C LEU A 31 6.28 4.48 -15.94
N ILE A 32 5.02 4.03 -15.98
CA ILE A 32 4.46 3.36 -17.16
C ILE A 32 4.27 4.36 -18.30
N ASP A 33 3.80 5.57 -17.99
CA ASP A 33 3.63 6.64 -18.98
C ASP A 33 4.99 7.06 -19.58
N GLU A 34 6.05 7.14 -18.76
CA GLU A 34 7.42 7.45 -19.21
C GLU A 34 7.97 6.41 -20.20
N LEU A 35 7.49 5.16 -20.17
CA LEU A 35 8.00 4.07 -21.02
C LEU A 35 7.46 4.11 -22.45
N ASN A 36 6.41 4.87 -22.73
CA ASN A 36 5.75 4.93 -24.04
C ASN A 36 5.57 3.52 -24.65
N LEU A 37 4.91 2.62 -23.90
CA LEU A 37 4.71 1.23 -24.31
C LEU A 37 3.83 1.14 -25.56
N THR A 38 4.12 0.17 -26.43
CA THR A 38 3.17 -0.22 -27.49
C THR A 38 1.93 -0.87 -26.88
N ASP A 39 0.82 -0.92 -27.62
CA ASP A 39 -0.41 -1.57 -27.16
C ASP A 39 -0.20 -3.04 -26.76
N GLN A 40 0.65 -3.74 -27.51
CA GLN A 40 1.01 -5.12 -27.23
C GLN A 40 1.82 -5.24 -25.92
N GLN A 41 2.79 -4.35 -25.70
CA GLN A 41 3.57 -4.33 -24.45
C GLN A 41 2.68 -3.97 -23.26
N LYS A 42 1.78 -2.99 -23.42
CA LYS A 42 0.84 -2.56 -22.39
C LYS A 42 -0.05 -3.72 -21.94
N LYS A 43 -0.65 -4.45 -22.89
CA LYS A 43 -1.47 -5.63 -22.59
C LYS A 43 -0.69 -6.69 -21.81
N ALA A 44 0.54 -7.00 -22.23
CA ALA A 44 1.38 -7.98 -21.53
C ALA A 44 1.78 -7.52 -20.11
N VAL A 45 2.06 -6.22 -19.92
CA VAL A 45 2.34 -5.65 -18.59
C VAL A 45 1.11 -5.66 -17.69
N ASP A 46 -0.08 -5.40 -18.24
CA ASP A 46 -1.34 -5.45 -17.51
C ASP A 46 -1.68 -6.89 -17.06
N GLU A 47 -1.49 -7.89 -17.92
CA GLU A 47 -1.65 -9.31 -17.56
C GLU A 47 -0.69 -9.73 -16.43
N LEU A 48 0.58 -9.32 -16.49
CA LEU A 48 1.54 -9.54 -15.40
C LEU A 48 1.09 -8.85 -14.10
N HIS A 49 0.55 -7.63 -14.21
CA HIS A 49 0.06 -6.90 -13.06
C HIS A 49 -1.15 -7.56 -12.41
N GLU A 50 -2.14 -7.97 -13.20
CA GLU A 50 -3.33 -8.67 -12.69
C GLU A 50 -2.95 -9.98 -11.98
N LYS A 51 -2.04 -10.76 -12.58
CA LYS A 51 -1.51 -11.96 -11.95
C LYS A 51 -0.85 -11.63 -10.60
N ALA A 52 0.02 -10.64 -10.58
CA ALA A 52 0.69 -10.21 -9.35
C ALA A 52 -0.29 -9.70 -8.27
N LEU A 53 -1.38 -9.02 -8.67
CA LEU A 53 -2.43 -8.58 -7.75
C LEU A 53 -3.16 -9.78 -7.13
N ARG A 54 -3.60 -10.75 -7.93
CA ARG A 54 -4.28 -11.96 -7.44
C ARG A 54 -3.41 -12.73 -6.45
N GLU A 55 -2.16 -12.96 -6.80
CA GLU A 55 -1.18 -13.62 -5.93
C GLU A 55 -0.96 -12.84 -4.63
N ALA A 56 -0.88 -11.51 -4.69
CA ALA A 56 -0.70 -10.68 -3.50
C ALA A 56 -1.91 -10.74 -2.56
N ILE A 57 -3.13 -10.79 -3.10
CA ILE A 57 -4.37 -10.94 -2.32
C ILE A 57 -4.38 -12.29 -1.60
N GLU A 58 -4.05 -13.37 -2.31
CA GLU A 58 -3.99 -14.72 -1.75
C GLU A 58 -2.94 -14.81 -0.63
N GLN A 59 -1.72 -14.36 -0.88
CA GLN A 59 -0.65 -14.34 0.12
C GLN A 59 -1.03 -13.50 1.34
N ARG A 60 -1.71 -12.37 1.14
CA ARG A 60 -2.17 -11.53 2.24
C ARG A 60 -3.17 -12.26 3.13
N SER A 61 -4.14 -12.94 2.51
CA SER A 61 -5.12 -13.76 3.22
C SER A 61 -4.45 -14.86 4.05
N GLN A 62 -3.49 -15.58 3.48
CA GLN A 62 -2.73 -16.61 4.18
C GLN A 62 -1.96 -16.06 5.39
N ILE A 63 -1.26 -14.94 5.23
CA ILE A 63 -0.53 -14.29 6.32
C ILE A 63 -1.49 -13.85 7.43
N ASP A 64 -2.64 -13.28 7.08
CA ASP A 64 -3.60 -12.79 8.07
C ASP A 64 -4.25 -13.95 8.84
N ASN A 65 -4.53 -15.08 8.19
CA ASN A 65 -4.96 -16.32 8.87
C ASN A 65 -3.91 -16.84 9.84
N LEU A 66 -2.64 -16.92 9.42
CA LEU A 66 -1.55 -17.36 10.29
C LEU A 66 -1.34 -16.44 11.50
N ARG A 67 -1.55 -15.13 11.32
CA ARG A 67 -1.52 -14.16 12.42
C ARG A 67 -2.66 -14.37 13.40
N LEU A 68 -3.87 -14.68 12.92
CA LEU A 68 -5.01 -15.00 13.77
C LEU A 68 -4.75 -16.28 14.57
N ASP A 69 -4.20 -17.31 13.92
CA ASP A 69 -3.82 -18.56 14.60
C ASP A 69 -2.76 -18.30 15.69
N ALA A 70 -1.70 -17.56 15.37
CA ALA A 70 -0.66 -17.21 16.33
C ALA A 70 -1.25 -16.43 17.52
N ARG A 71 -2.15 -15.46 17.27
CA ARG A 71 -2.84 -14.72 18.34
C ARG A 71 -3.66 -15.63 19.26
N LYS A 72 -4.35 -16.63 18.71
CA LYS A 72 -5.09 -17.63 19.51
C LYS A 72 -4.15 -18.46 20.39
N LEU A 73 -3.01 -18.89 19.84
CA LEU A 73 -2.00 -19.65 20.61
C LEU A 73 -1.39 -18.82 21.74
N PHE A 74 -1.16 -17.52 21.54
CA PHE A 74 -0.72 -16.62 22.59
C PHE A 74 -1.77 -16.42 23.70
N ALA A 75 -3.07 -16.49 23.36
CA ALA A 75 -4.17 -16.26 24.30
C ALA A 75 -4.60 -17.52 25.08
N ALA A 76 -3.99 -18.69 24.80
CA ALA A 76 -4.31 -19.93 25.50
C ALA A 76 -3.82 -19.88 26.97
N ASP A 77 -4.52 -20.59 27.87
CA ASP A 77 -4.16 -20.68 29.30
C ASP A 77 -2.70 -21.14 29.52
N LYS A 78 -2.21 -22.00 28.63
CA LYS A 78 -0.81 -22.43 28.56
C LYS A 78 -0.33 -22.28 27.11
N PRO A 79 0.33 -21.15 26.76
CA PRO A 79 0.83 -20.94 25.41
C PRO A 79 1.85 -22.01 24.99
N ASP A 80 1.65 -22.61 23.83
CA ASP A 80 2.61 -23.53 23.22
C ASP A 80 3.63 -22.74 22.37
N GLN A 81 4.83 -22.57 22.92
CA GLN A 81 5.91 -21.86 22.26
C GLN A 81 6.25 -22.43 20.88
N ALA A 82 6.33 -23.77 20.75
CA ALA A 82 6.73 -24.41 19.50
C ALA A 82 5.67 -24.20 18.41
N ALA A 83 4.39 -24.26 18.78
CA ALA A 83 3.29 -23.97 17.85
C ALA A 83 3.30 -22.50 17.39
N ILE A 84 3.58 -21.56 18.29
CA ILE A 84 3.70 -20.13 17.97
C ILE A 84 4.86 -19.89 17.01
N GLU A 85 6.05 -20.40 17.33
CA GLU A 85 7.24 -20.25 16.50
C GLU A 85 7.02 -20.81 15.10
N LYS A 86 6.33 -21.96 14.99
CA LYS A 86 5.94 -22.53 13.70
C LYS A 86 5.10 -21.56 12.87
N LYS A 87 4.07 -20.93 13.45
CA LYS A 87 3.23 -19.94 12.75
C LYS A 87 4.01 -18.71 12.33
N LEU A 88 4.94 -18.23 13.17
CA LEU A 88 5.81 -17.10 12.84
C LEU A 88 6.79 -17.43 11.69
N ASN A 89 7.32 -18.65 11.66
CA ASN A 89 8.18 -19.12 10.58
C ASN A 89 7.41 -19.24 9.25
N GLU A 90 6.18 -19.75 9.28
CA GLU A 90 5.30 -19.80 8.10
C GLU A 90 5.00 -18.40 7.55
N ILE A 91 4.70 -17.43 8.43
CA ILE A 91 4.55 -16.01 8.05
C ILE A 91 5.82 -15.47 7.41
N SER A 92 6.98 -15.73 8.02
CA SER A 92 8.27 -15.23 7.56
C SER A 92 8.63 -15.77 6.17
N LYS A 93 8.32 -17.05 5.92
CA LYS A 93 8.47 -17.69 4.61
C LYS A 93 7.60 -17.00 3.55
N LEU A 94 6.31 -16.79 3.82
CA LEU A 94 5.40 -16.11 2.89
C LEU A 94 5.84 -14.65 2.60
N GLN A 95 6.37 -13.96 3.60
CA GLN A 95 6.93 -12.61 3.41
C GLN A 95 8.18 -12.63 2.53
N ALA A 96 9.06 -13.63 2.70
CA ALA A 96 10.23 -13.80 1.84
C ALA A 96 9.80 -14.09 0.39
N GLU A 97 8.84 -14.99 0.19
CA GLU A 97 8.27 -15.29 -1.13
C GLU A 97 7.67 -14.05 -1.79
N THR A 98 6.95 -13.21 -1.03
CA THR A 98 6.42 -11.92 -1.53
C THR A 98 7.54 -11.03 -2.06
N LYS A 99 8.68 -10.94 -1.35
CA LYS A 99 9.84 -10.15 -1.81
C LYS A 99 10.44 -10.73 -3.09
N THR A 100 10.60 -12.05 -3.15
CA THR A 100 11.10 -12.74 -4.35
C THR A 100 10.20 -12.51 -5.56
N ARG A 101 8.87 -12.64 -5.40
CA ARG A 101 7.90 -12.40 -6.48
C ARG A 101 7.94 -10.97 -7.01
N ARG A 102 8.17 -9.97 -6.14
CA ARG A 102 8.35 -8.57 -6.58
C ARG A 102 9.56 -8.40 -7.50
N VAL A 103 10.68 -9.07 -7.18
CA VAL A 103 11.88 -9.06 -8.02
C VAL A 103 11.61 -9.77 -9.34
N GLN A 104 10.99 -10.95 -9.29
CA GLN A 104 10.60 -11.71 -10.49
C GLN A 104 9.69 -10.91 -11.42
N ASN A 105 8.68 -10.23 -10.88
CA ASN A 105 7.78 -9.39 -11.65
C ASN A 105 8.51 -8.20 -12.30
N TRP A 106 9.46 -7.58 -11.57
CA TRP A 106 10.29 -6.51 -12.14
C TRP A 106 11.09 -6.99 -13.36
N PHE A 107 11.69 -8.18 -13.28
CA PHE A 107 12.40 -8.79 -14.41
C PHE A 107 11.47 -9.24 -15.54
N ALA A 108 10.27 -9.74 -15.22
CA ALA A 108 9.27 -10.13 -16.21
C ALA A 108 8.87 -8.93 -17.08
N VAL A 109 8.60 -7.77 -16.46
CA VAL A 109 8.34 -6.52 -17.19
C VAL A 109 9.57 -6.10 -18.00
N ASN A 110 10.78 -6.11 -17.41
CA ASN A 110 12.00 -5.70 -18.11
C ASN A 110 12.24 -6.49 -19.42
N LYS A 111 11.87 -7.77 -19.46
CA LYS A 111 12.00 -8.62 -20.66
C LYS A 111 11.06 -8.24 -21.80
N LEU A 112 9.98 -7.52 -21.53
CA LEU A 112 9.02 -7.04 -22.53
C LEU A 112 9.45 -5.71 -23.19
N LEU A 113 10.46 -5.05 -22.63
CA LEU A 113 10.88 -3.69 -23.00
C LEU A 113 12.03 -3.70 -24.01
N THR A 114 12.07 -2.68 -24.88
CA THR A 114 13.23 -2.41 -25.73
C THR A 114 14.44 -1.97 -24.90
N PRO A 115 15.67 -2.03 -25.43
CA PRO A 115 16.87 -1.57 -24.72
C PRO A 115 16.75 -0.15 -24.17
N GLU A 116 16.12 0.76 -24.92
CA GLU A 116 15.91 2.16 -24.54
C GLU A 116 14.92 2.28 -23.38
N GLN A 117 13.81 1.54 -23.45
CA GLN A 117 12.81 1.48 -22.38
C GLN A 117 13.38 0.87 -21.09
N GLN A 118 14.28 -0.11 -21.19
CA GLN A 118 14.92 -0.71 -20.02
C GLN A 118 15.76 0.31 -19.22
N VAL A 119 16.34 1.32 -19.88
CA VAL A 119 17.05 2.41 -19.18
C VAL A 119 16.08 3.19 -18.29
N ILE A 120 14.90 3.52 -18.80
CA ILE A 120 13.84 4.22 -18.05
C ILE A 120 13.34 3.34 -16.89
N TRP A 121 13.12 2.05 -17.17
CA TRP A 121 12.68 1.08 -16.17
C TRP A 121 13.64 0.94 -14.98
N LYS A 122 14.96 0.90 -15.25
CA LYS A 122 16.01 0.86 -14.22
C LYS A 122 16.04 2.15 -13.39
N LYS A 123 15.90 3.32 -14.01
CA LYS A 123 15.78 4.60 -13.29
C LYS A 123 14.58 4.62 -12.35
N GLY A 124 13.47 3.96 -12.72
CA GLY A 124 12.34 3.74 -11.82
C GLY A 124 12.72 3.01 -10.52
N LEU A 125 13.56 1.97 -10.62
CA LEU A 125 14.07 1.25 -9.46
C LEU A 125 15.03 2.10 -8.63
N GLU A 126 15.95 2.83 -9.26
CA GLU A 126 16.89 3.73 -8.60
C GLU A 126 16.17 4.81 -7.79
N ARG A 127 15.20 5.51 -8.40
CA ARG A 127 14.36 6.51 -7.70
C ARG A 127 13.67 5.94 -6.47
N ARG A 128 13.21 4.69 -6.55
CA ARG A 128 12.58 4.01 -5.42
C ARG A 128 13.59 3.72 -4.31
N ILE A 129 14.79 3.26 -4.65
CA ILE A 129 15.88 2.99 -3.68
C ILE A 129 16.34 4.28 -3.01
N GLU A 130 16.58 5.33 -3.78
CA GLU A 130 16.95 6.66 -3.27
C GLU A 130 15.87 7.25 -2.37
N GLY A 131 14.59 7.11 -2.77
CA GLY A 131 13.45 7.54 -1.97
C GLY A 131 13.40 6.87 -0.59
N MET A 132 13.74 5.57 -0.51
CA MET A 132 13.86 4.87 0.77
C MET A 132 15.01 5.41 1.63
N GLY A 133 16.16 5.72 1.01
CA GLY A 133 17.28 6.38 1.69
C GLY A 133 16.88 7.74 2.27
N ARG A 134 16.22 8.59 1.49
CA ARG A 134 15.78 9.93 1.92
C ARG A 134 14.70 9.88 3.01
N MET A 135 13.81 8.89 2.99
CA MET A 135 12.81 8.70 4.04
C MET A 135 13.46 8.33 5.39
N GLY A 136 14.55 7.55 5.36
CA GLY A 136 15.37 7.25 6.54
C GLY A 136 16.10 8.46 7.15
N PHE A 137 16.44 9.47 6.34
CA PHE A 137 17.00 10.75 6.81
C PHE A 137 15.92 11.70 7.37
N ARG A 138 14.75 11.81 6.70
CA ARG A 138 13.64 12.66 7.17
C ARG A 138 13.06 12.21 8.52
N ASN A 139 12.84 10.90 8.70
CA ASN A 139 12.36 10.39 9.98
C ASN A 139 13.37 10.59 11.13
N ARG A 140 14.67 10.71 10.82
CA ARG A 140 15.72 10.97 11.81
C ARG A 140 15.76 12.44 12.25
N MET A 141 15.46 13.37 11.34
CA MET A 141 15.32 14.80 11.66
C MET A 141 14.10 15.10 12.53
N HIS A 142 12.94 14.52 12.23
CA HIS A 142 11.73 14.70 13.06
C HIS A 142 11.81 14.09 14.47
N ARG A 143 12.77 13.18 14.71
CA ARG A 143 12.98 12.58 16.04
C ARG A 143 13.95 13.39 16.92
N ASN A 144 14.73 14.29 16.32
CA ASN A 144 15.74 15.11 16.99
C ASN A 144 15.36 16.60 17.06
N GLU A 145 14.13 16.97 16.72
CA GLU A 145 13.62 18.29 17.10
C GLU A 145 13.40 18.30 18.62
N PRO A 146 14.09 19.16 19.40
CA PRO A 146 13.70 19.40 20.77
C PRO A 146 12.30 20.00 20.74
N ASN A 147 11.34 19.28 21.33
CA ASN A 147 9.94 19.66 21.53
C ASN A 147 9.77 21.18 21.72
N ARG A 148 9.59 21.92 20.62
CA ARG A 148 9.32 23.35 20.62
C ARG A 148 7.84 23.52 20.27
N GLY A 149 7.04 23.66 21.32
CA GLY A 149 5.72 24.28 21.22
C GLY A 149 4.54 23.35 21.46
N PHE A 150 4.39 22.85 22.70
CA PHE A 150 3.06 22.73 23.28
C PHE A 150 2.79 23.97 24.12
N ASP A 151 2.63 25.11 23.44
CA ASP A 151 2.08 26.34 24.03
C ASP A 151 0.91 26.78 23.16
N GLY A 152 -0.29 26.52 23.66
CA GLY A 152 -1.54 26.96 23.06
C GLY A 152 -2.74 26.50 23.89
N PRO A 153 -3.45 27.39 24.60
CA PRO A 153 -4.55 27.01 25.47
C PRO A 153 -5.80 26.78 24.61
N ARG A 154 -6.28 25.54 24.55
CA ARG A 154 -7.66 25.26 24.13
C ARG A 154 -8.32 24.43 25.20
N GLY A 155 -9.05 25.13 26.06
CA GLY A 155 -10.00 24.51 26.96
C GLY A 155 -10.97 23.63 26.18
N PHE A 156 -11.20 22.43 26.70
CA PHE A 156 -12.48 21.77 26.55
C PHE A 156 -12.86 21.18 27.91
N ARG A 157 -13.99 21.69 28.40
CA ARG A 157 -14.77 21.20 29.53
C ARG A 157 -15.19 19.75 29.30
N GLY A 158 -15.33 19.02 30.41
CA GLY A 158 -16.09 17.76 30.52
C GLY A 158 -15.68 17.04 31.81
N ARG A 159 -16.10 17.50 32.99
CA ARG A 159 -17.33 17.06 33.69
C ARG A 159 -17.43 15.53 33.77
N GLY A 160 -16.88 14.96 34.85
CA GLY A 160 -17.30 13.64 35.33
C GLY A 160 -18.51 13.77 36.26
N PRO A 161 -19.37 12.74 36.35
CA PRO A 161 -20.02 12.35 37.61
C PRO A 161 -19.08 11.33 38.30
N GLY A 162 -18.74 11.47 39.57
CA GLY A 162 -19.67 11.37 40.70
C GLY A 162 -19.37 10.03 41.38
#